data_AF-A0A7V7BM06-F1
#
_entry.id   AF-A0A7V7BM06-F1
#
_cell.length_a   1.000
_cell.length_b   1.000
_cell.length_c   1.000
_cell.angle_alpha   90.00
_cell.angle_beta   90.00
_cell.angle_gamma   90.00
#
_symmetry.space_group_name_H-M   'P 1'
#
loop_
_entity.id
_entity.type
_entity.pdbx_description
1 polymer ?
#
loop_
_entity_poly.entity_id
_entity_poly.type
_entity_poly.pdbx_seq_one_letter_code
_entity_poly.pdbx_strand_id
1 'polypeptide(L)'
;MKFKKNILIAVTAVLVVGGAVGVNSISKNNDSGVAESSVDISKLPVYPIRGSFVYDVNNKNEAVGISDYVFVGKVVSNNGTIYKDVVTMEDENGKPKEVGTPYTSYTIEVVDNIKGKLKKDSPIDVLKHGGVTQDNKAVFVFENDELPEANKFYIFLGYAQKDGSILISGPNSNILLNTSANQLKQNINSLKEYQEYRKAFQDEIIKVKRERFTSKFEE
;
A
#
# COMPACT_ATOMS: atom_id res chain seq x y z
N MET A 1 46.75 0.24 6.81
CA MET A 1 46.08 -0.88 6.13
C MET A 1 44.59 -0.54 6.08
N LYS A 2 44.03 -0.31 4.88
CA LYS A 2 42.65 0.18 4.68
C LYS A 2 41.67 -1.00 4.80
N PHE A 3 40.79 -1.00 5.79
CA PHE A 3 39.65 -1.93 5.82
C PHE A 3 38.51 -1.33 5.00
N LYS A 4 38.27 -1.91 3.82
CA LYS A 4 37.07 -1.63 3.02
C LYS A 4 35.88 -2.32 3.67
N LYS A 5 34.87 -1.55 4.09
CA LYS A 5 33.57 -2.03 4.55
C LYS A 5 32.73 -2.33 3.30
N ASN A 6 32.57 -3.60 2.95
CA ASN A 6 31.67 -4.00 1.87
C ASN A 6 30.24 -3.94 2.38
N ILE A 7 29.48 -2.94 1.93
CA ILE A 7 28.04 -2.84 2.16
C ILE A 7 27.38 -3.82 1.19
N LEU A 8 26.78 -4.88 1.73
CA LEU A 8 25.98 -5.83 0.97
C LEU A 8 24.60 -5.19 0.71
N ILE A 9 24.42 -4.65 -0.50
CA ILE A 9 23.12 -4.15 -0.97
C ILE A 9 22.33 -5.39 -1.42
N ALA A 10 21.34 -5.79 -0.64
CA ALA A 10 20.40 -6.82 -1.05
C ALA A 10 19.45 -6.22 -2.11
N VAL A 11 19.65 -6.60 -3.37
CA VAL A 11 18.73 -6.28 -4.46
C VAL A 11 17.74 -7.44 -4.57
N THR A 12 16.57 -7.30 -3.95
CA THR A 12 15.51 -8.29 -4.06
C THR A 12 14.65 -7.96 -5.28
N ALA A 13 14.89 -8.65 -6.39
CA ALA A 13 14.01 -8.64 -7.55
C ALA A 13 12.85 -9.63 -7.30
N VAL A 14 11.67 -9.12 -6.94
CA VAL A 14 10.47 -9.94 -6.78
C VAL A 14 9.71 -9.98 -8.09
N LEU A 15 9.80 -11.11 -8.79
CA LEU A 15 8.90 -11.51 -9.87
C LEU A 15 7.70 -12.22 -9.24
N VAL A 16 6.52 -11.60 -9.29
CA VAL A 16 5.28 -12.21 -8.83
C VAL A 16 4.84 -13.24 -9.87
N VAL A 17 5.10 -14.52 -9.61
CA VAL A 17 4.48 -15.65 -10.32
C VAL A 17 3.66 -16.43 -9.30
N GLY A 18 2.34 -16.33 -9.41
CA GLY A 18 1.40 -16.99 -8.52
C GLY A 18 1.39 -18.50 -8.74
N GLY A 19 1.79 -19.26 -7.72
CA GLY A 19 1.57 -20.70 -7.61
C GLY A 19 0.59 -20.98 -6.47
N ALA A 20 -0.56 -21.56 -6.80
CA ALA A 20 -1.52 -22.05 -5.84
C ALA A 20 -1.20 -23.49 -5.43
N VAL A 21 -1.17 -23.78 -4.13
CA VAL A 21 -1.55 -25.09 -3.59
C VAL A 21 -2.21 -24.86 -2.22
N GLY A 22 -3.49 -25.23 -2.11
CA GLY A 22 -4.23 -25.18 -0.86
C GLY A 22 -4.05 -26.45 -0.04
N VAL A 23 -4.14 -26.33 1.29
CA VAL A 23 -4.68 -27.35 2.18
C VAL A 23 -5.39 -26.63 3.34
N ASN A 24 -6.67 -26.95 3.53
CA ASN A 24 -7.47 -26.58 4.69
C ASN A 24 -6.92 -27.25 5.95
N SER A 25 -6.75 -26.49 7.03
CA SER A 25 -6.83 -27.01 8.40
C SER A 25 -7.21 -25.88 9.36
N ILE A 26 -8.43 -25.98 9.88
CA ILE A 26 -8.95 -25.19 11.01
C ILE A 26 -8.15 -25.59 12.25
N SER A 27 -7.57 -24.62 12.96
CA SER A 27 -7.20 -24.81 14.36
C SER A 27 -7.56 -23.56 15.16
N LYS A 28 -8.37 -23.76 16.20
CA LYS A 28 -8.85 -22.74 17.14
C LYS A 28 -7.80 -22.47 18.21
N ASN A 29 -7.72 -21.19 18.58
CA ASN A 29 -7.26 -20.60 19.83
C ASN A 29 -5.82 -20.86 20.27
N ASN A 30 -5.03 -19.78 20.25
CA ASN A 30 -4.19 -19.37 21.37
C ASN A 30 -4.08 -17.85 21.34
N ASP A 31 -5.07 -17.20 21.95
CA ASP A 31 -5.01 -15.77 22.29
C ASP A 31 -3.87 -15.60 23.30
N SER A 32 -2.71 -15.25 22.76
CA SER A 32 -1.47 -15.10 23.51
C SER A 32 -1.11 -13.62 23.52
N GLY A 33 -1.61 -12.93 24.54
CA GLY A 33 -1.07 -11.66 25.04
C GLY A 33 -0.85 -10.57 24.01
N VAL A 34 -1.86 -9.71 23.82
CA VAL A 34 -1.64 -8.36 23.32
C VAL A 34 -0.84 -7.59 24.38
N ALA A 35 0.47 -7.71 24.35
CA ALA A 35 1.33 -6.64 24.83
C ALA A 35 1.22 -5.54 23.77
N GLU A 36 0.40 -4.53 24.02
CA GLU A 36 0.48 -3.26 23.31
C GLU A 36 1.86 -2.67 23.57
N SER A 37 2.85 -3.07 22.78
CA SER A 37 4.03 -2.24 22.60
C SER A 37 3.54 -1.02 21.81
N SER A 38 3.19 0.04 22.52
CA SER A 38 2.85 1.35 21.98
C SER A 38 4.11 1.98 21.38
N VAL A 39 4.66 1.35 20.35
CA VAL A 39 5.78 1.89 19.60
C VAL A 39 5.25 3.10 18.87
N ASP A 40 5.79 4.26 19.23
CA ASP A 40 5.49 5.51 18.55
C ASP A 40 6.09 5.44 17.14
N ILE A 41 5.26 5.05 16.17
CA ILE A 41 5.63 4.85 14.77
C ILE A 41 6.30 6.10 14.19
N SER A 42 5.93 7.30 14.66
CA SER A 42 6.51 8.57 14.19
C SER A 42 8.00 8.73 14.52
N LYS A 43 8.51 7.94 15.48
CA LYS A 43 9.92 7.93 15.88
C LYS A 43 10.74 6.82 15.24
N LEU A 44 10.10 5.91 14.51
CA LEU A 44 10.81 4.82 13.86
C LEU A 44 11.56 5.32 12.61
N PRO A 45 12.75 4.80 12.33
CA PRO A 45 13.41 5.05 11.06
C PRO A 45 12.56 4.49 9.91
N VAL A 46 12.41 5.29 8.86
CA VAL A 46 11.74 4.89 7.62
C VAL A 46 12.80 4.43 6.62
N TYR A 47 12.68 3.19 6.13
CA TYR A 47 13.54 2.68 5.07
C TYR A 47 12.75 2.52 3.77
N PRO A 48 13.26 3.07 2.64
CA PRO A 48 12.57 2.98 1.38
C PRO A 48 12.69 1.59 0.78
N ILE A 49 11.56 1.01 0.38
CA ILE A 49 11.48 -0.13 -0.52
C ILE A 49 11.79 0.38 -1.92
N ARG A 50 12.84 -0.16 -2.54
CA ARG A 50 13.23 0.17 -3.92
C ARG A 50 12.70 -0.91 -4.85
N GLY A 51 11.92 -0.50 -5.84
CA GLY A 51 11.34 -1.39 -6.85
C GLY A 51 11.80 -1.01 -8.25
N SER A 52 11.78 -1.99 -9.16
CA SER A 52 11.84 -1.73 -10.60
C SER A 52 10.45 -1.90 -11.19
N PHE A 53 9.98 -0.88 -11.90
CA PHE A 53 8.61 -0.82 -12.40
C PHE A 53 8.58 -0.87 -13.91
N VAL A 54 7.55 -1.50 -14.47
CA VAL A 54 7.34 -1.65 -15.92
C VAL A 54 6.73 -0.39 -16.56
N TYR A 55 6.59 0.68 -15.80
CA TYR A 55 6.07 1.98 -16.19
C TYR A 55 6.86 3.08 -15.48
N ASP A 56 6.78 4.31 -15.97
CA ASP A 56 7.38 5.45 -15.28
C ASP A 56 6.50 5.87 -14.10
N VAL A 57 6.99 5.59 -12.88
CA VAL A 57 6.29 5.86 -11.61
C VAL A 57 6.09 7.35 -11.33
N ASN A 58 6.79 8.24 -12.05
CA ASN A 58 6.62 9.70 -11.94
C ASN A 58 5.68 10.27 -13.00
N ASN A 59 5.30 9.47 -14.00
CA ASN A 59 4.31 9.85 -15.00
C ASN A 59 2.91 9.45 -14.53
N LYS A 60 2.10 10.44 -14.12
CA LYS A 60 0.73 10.22 -13.62
C LYS A 60 -0.16 9.47 -14.62
N ASN A 61 -0.02 9.73 -15.91
CA ASN A 61 -0.84 9.08 -16.94
C ASN A 61 -0.55 7.58 -17.02
N GLU A 62 0.72 7.18 -16.83
CA GLU A 62 1.12 5.78 -16.78
C GLU A 62 0.71 5.12 -15.46
N ALA A 63 0.87 5.82 -14.33
CA ALA A 63 0.45 5.35 -13.01
C ALA A 63 -1.06 5.11 -12.93
N VAL A 64 -1.86 6.03 -13.47
CA VAL A 64 -3.32 5.86 -13.60
C VAL A 64 -3.65 4.74 -14.59
N GLY A 65 -2.93 4.68 -15.71
CA GLY A 65 -3.11 3.65 -16.74
C GLY A 65 -2.91 2.23 -16.19
N ILE A 66 -1.88 2.00 -15.38
CA ILE A 66 -1.61 0.68 -14.79
C ILE A 66 -2.54 0.33 -13.62
N SER A 67 -3.06 1.33 -12.89
CA SER A 67 -4.01 1.14 -11.78
C SER A 67 -5.37 0.66 -12.29
N ASP A 68 -6.11 -0.10 -11.46
CA ASP A 68 -7.50 -0.50 -11.76
C ASP A 68 -8.48 0.55 -11.22
N TYR A 69 -8.17 1.10 -10.05
CA TYR A 69 -8.98 2.11 -9.37
C TYR A 69 -8.13 3.35 -9.10
N VAL A 70 -8.74 4.51 -9.27
CA VAL A 70 -8.20 5.78 -8.79
C VAL A 70 -9.34 6.50 -8.10
N PHE A 71 -9.22 6.77 -6.81
CA PHE A 71 -10.33 7.29 -6.04
C PHE A 71 -9.87 8.21 -4.92
N VAL A 72 -10.72 9.16 -4.56
CA VAL A 72 -10.54 9.99 -3.38
C VAL A 72 -11.15 9.27 -2.19
N GLY A 73 -10.35 9.06 -1.15
CA GLY A 73 -10.78 8.38 0.05
C GLY A 73 -10.39 9.12 1.32
N LYS A 74 -11.26 9.07 2.33
CA LYS A 74 -10.93 9.44 3.70
C LYS A 74 -10.45 8.20 4.45
N VAL A 75 -9.28 8.27 5.06
CA VAL A 75 -8.83 7.20 5.96
C VAL A 75 -9.63 7.27 7.25
N VAL A 76 -10.46 6.28 7.50
CA VAL A 76 -11.25 6.17 8.75
C VAL A 76 -10.35 5.65 9.86
N SER A 77 -9.60 4.59 9.59
CA SER A 77 -8.67 3.98 10.55
C SER A 77 -7.48 3.32 9.87
N ASN A 78 -6.35 3.31 10.58
CA ASN A 78 -5.23 2.42 10.33
C ASN A 78 -5.42 1.21 11.25
N ASN A 79 -5.60 0.03 10.66
CA ASN A 79 -5.96 -1.21 11.35
C ASN A 79 -4.73 -2.05 11.72
N GLY A 80 -3.52 -1.50 11.57
CA GLY A 80 -2.26 -2.17 11.88
C GLY A 80 -1.61 -2.86 10.68
N THR A 81 -0.46 -3.47 10.93
CA THR A 81 0.36 -4.14 9.91
C THR A 81 0.25 -5.65 10.05
N ILE A 82 0.00 -6.33 8.93
CA ILE A 82 0.08 -7.78 8.79
C ILE A 82 1.33 -8.15 8.00
N TYR A 83 1.84 -9.36 8.20
CA TYR A 83 3.06 -9.84 7.56
C TYR A 83 2.74 -10.98 6.59
N LYS A 84 3.23 -10.88 5.35
CA LYS A 84 3.11 -11.92 4.32
C LYS A 84 4.49 -12.45 3.94
N ASP A 85 4.53 -13.62 3.30
CA ASP A 85 5.77 -14.25 2.81
C ASP A 85 6.83 -14.38 3.92
N VAL A 86 6.39 -14.81 5.11
CA VAL A 86 7.24 -14.95 6.28
C VAL A 86 8.27 -16.06 6.04
N VAL A 87 9.55 -15.70 6.18
CA VAL A 87 10.66 -16.64 6.10
C VAL A 87 11.49 -16.60 7.37
N THR A 88 12.12 -17.72 7.72
CA THR A 88 13.10 -17.77 8.81
C THR A 88 14.48 -17.43 8.28
N MET A 89 15.13 -16.46 8.91
CA MET A 89 16.51 -16.03 8.63
C MET A 89 17.34 -16.09 9.90
N GLU A 90 18.66 -16.15 9.81
CA GLU A 90 19.55 -15.99 10.96
C GLU A 90 19.84 -14.50 11.20
N ASP A 91 19.81 -14.08 12.47
CA ASP A 91 20.26 -12.76 12.89
C ASP A 91 21.79 -12.66 12.93
N GLU A 92 22.30 -11.48 13.31
CA GLU A 92 23.75 -11.23 13.43
C GLU A 92 24.48 -12.15 14.43
N ASN A 93 23.74 -12.84 15.30
CA ASN A 93 24.25 -13.77 16.30
C ASN A 93 23.97 -15.25 15.93
N GLY A 94 23.50 -15.52 14.72
CA GLY A 94 23.14 -16.87 14.26
C GLY A 94 21.85 -17.41 14.87
N LYS A 95 21.00 -16.57 15.46
CA LYS A 95 19.70 -17.00 16.01
C LYS A 95 18.61 -16.90 14.94
N PRO A 96 17.69 -17.88 14.86
CA PRO A 96 16.58 -17.80 13.92
C PRO A 96 15.65 -16.63 14.26
N LYS A 97 15.24 -15.90 13.24
CA LYS A 97 14.31 -14.77 13.27
C LYS A 97 13.35 -14.88 12.10
N GLU A 98 12.06 -14.69 12.37
CA GLU A 98 11.06 -14.56 11.31
C GLU A 98 11.08 -13.15 10.72
N VAL A 99 11.05 -13.10 9.39
CA VAL A 99 11.01 -11.85 8.62
C VAL A 99 9.92 -12.00 7.57
N GLY A 100 8.84 -11.23 7.73
CA GLY A 100 7.79 -11.09 6.73
C GLY A 100 7.79 -9.72 6.07
N THR A 101 7.14 -9.66 4.92
CA THR A 101 6.89 -8.42 4.17
C THR A 101 5.70 -7.69 4.79
N PRO A 102 5.84 -6.42 5.21
CA PRO A 102 4.79 -5.70 5.91
C PRO A 102 3.71 -5.16 4.96
N TYR A 103 2.45 -5.32 5.35
CA TYR A 103 1.29 -4.71 4.70
C TYR A 103 0.39 -4.05 5.75
N THR A 104 0.18 -2.75 5.65
CA THR A 104 -0.73 -2.03 6.54
C THR A 104 -2.16 -2.06 6.02
N SER A 105 -3.10 -2.42 6.88
CA SER A 105 -4.53 -2.45 6.57
C SER A 105 -5.20 -1.14 6.94
N TYR A 106 -6.09 -0.66 6.09
CA TYR A 106 -6.85 0.57 6.30
C TYR A 106 -8.33 0.34 6.04
N THR A 107 -9.16 1.06 6.78
CA THR A 107 -10.57 1.24 6.45
C THR A 107 -10.74 2.64 5.86
N ILE A 108 -11.30 2.71 4.65
CA ILE A 108 -11.37 3.93 3.85
C ILE A 108 -12.82 4.19 3.42
N GLU A 109 -13.29 5.42 3.64
CA GLU A 109 -14.56 5.89 3.10
C GLU A 109 -14.30 6.52 1.72
N VAL A 110 -14.87 5.95 0.66
CA VAL A 110 -14.70 6.48 -0.70
C VAL A 110 -15.58 7.72 -0.88
N VAL A 111 -14.94 8.84 -1.19
CA VAL A 111 -15.62 10.13 -1.42
C VAL A 111 -16.01 10.27 -2.89
N ASP A 112 -15.09 9.96 -3.79
CA ASP A 112 -15.32 10.06 -5.24
C ASP A 112 -14.44 9.09 -6.02
N ASN A 113 -14.94 8.60 -7.15
CA ASN A 113 -14.18 7.74 -8.06
C ASN A 113 -13.69 8.55 -9.26
N ILE A 114 -12.37 8.57 -9.48
CA ILE A 114 -11.74 9.11 -10.69
C ILE A 114 -11.72 8.03 -11.78
N LYS A 115 -11.37 6.79 -11.40
CA LYS A 115 -11.33 5.59 -12.25
C LYS A 115 -11.87 4.40 -11.46
N GLY A 116 -12.67 3.56 -12.12
CA GLY A 116 -13.41 2.47 -11.49
C GLY A 116 -14.70 2.94 -10.81
N LYS A 117 -15.42 2.02 -10.16
CA LYS A 117 -16.72 2.30 -9.52
C LYS A 117 -16.81 1.65 -8.13
N LEU A 118 -15.97 2.09 -7.20
CA LEU A 118 -16.06 1.60 -5.82
C LEU A 118 -17.29 2.19 -5.13
N LYS A 119 -17.97 1.37 -4.33
CA LYS A 119 -19.11 1.80 -3.52
C LYS A 119 -18.72 2.95 -2.59
N LYS A 120 -19.66 3.88 -2.40
CA LYS A 120 -19.49 5.10 -1.59
C LYS A 120 -20.41 5.16 -0.38
N ASP A 121 -21.32 4.21 -0.25
CA ASP A 121 -22.32 4.13 0.82
C ASP A 121 -21.77 3.54 2.13
N SER A 122 -20.62 2.87 2.05
CA SER A 122 -20.00 2.16 3.16
C SER A 122 -18.48 2.14 3.02
N PRO A 123 -17.72 2.22 4.13
CA PRO A 123 -16.28 2.08 4.09
C PRO A 123 -15.82 0.73 3.52
N ILE A 124 -14.63 0.73 2.93
CA ILE A 124 -13.99 -0.42 2.30
C ILE A 124 -12.65 -0.72 2.99
N ASP A 125 -12.27 -1.99 2.98
CA ASP A 125 -10.95 -2.40 3.47
C ASP A 125 -9.93 -2.40 2.33
N VAL A 126 -8.78 -1.80 2.60
CA VAL A 126 -7.70 -1.64 1.63
C VAL A 126 -6.38 -2.04 2.28
N LEU A 127 -5.59 -2.83 1.57
CA LEU A 127 -4.23 -3.17 1.97
C LEU A 127 -3.23 -2.23 1.28
N LYS A 128 -2.26 -1.73 2.02
CA LYS A 128 -1.10 -1.03 1.47
C LYS A 128 0.14 -1.90 1.63
N HIS A 129 0.97 -1.98 0.60
CA HIS A 129 2.29 -2.59 0.72
C HIS A 129 3.26 -1.60 1.40
N GLY A 130 3.83 -2.03 2.53
CA GLY A 130 4.56 -1.19 3.47
C GLY A 130 3.89 -1.22 4.84
N GLY A 131 4.63 -0.85 5.87
CA GLY A 131 4.20 -0.89 7.25
C GLY A 131 5.35 -0.97 8.24
N VAL A 132 5.00 -1.12 9.51
CA VAL A 132 5.98 -1.35 10.58
C VAL A 132 6.61 -2.73 10.40
N THR A 133 7.91 -2.88 10.65
CA THR A 133 8.61 -4.18 10.58
C THR A 133 8.16 -5.11 11.70
N GLN A 134 8.26 -6.43 11.50
CA GLN A 134 7.78 -7.44 12.47
C GLN A 134 8.45 -7.36 13.85
N ASP A 135 9.65 -6.78 13.92
CA ASP A 135 10.35 -6.50 15.18
C ASP A 135 10.06 -5.11 15.77
N ASN A 136 9.15 -4.35 15.16
CA ASN A 136 8.75 -2.99 15.51
C ASN A 136 9.90 -1.96 15.56
N LYS A 137 10.98 -2.19 14.80
CA LYS A 137 12.17 -1.32 14.80
C LYS A 137 12.22 -0.31 13.67
N ALA A 138 11.42 -0.47 12.63
CA ALA A 138 11.42 0.41 11.47
C ALA A 138 10.07 0.44 10.76
N VAL A 139 9.93 1.35 9.82
CA VAL A 139 8.84 1.38 8.84
C VAL A 139 9.41 1.17 7.45
N PHE A 140 8.83 0.25 6.69
CA PHE A 140 9.13 0.08 5.27
C PHE A 140 8.00 0.68 4.44
N VAL A 141 8.36 1.52 3.47
CA VAL A 141 7.41 2.10 2.50
C VAL A 141 8.15 2.33 1.18
N PHE A 142 7.48 2.33 0.05
CA PHE A 142 8.15 2.62 -1.23
C PHE A 142 8.76 4.02 -1.24
N GLU A 143 9.82 4.20 -2.04
CA GLU A 143 10.36 5.54 -2.28
C GLU A 143 9.29 6.50 -2.83
N ASN A 144 9.33 7.76 -2.41
CA ASN A 144 8.34 8.79 -2.77
C ASN A 144 6.89 8.38 -2.44
N ASP A 145 6.70 7.64 -1.35
CA ASP A 145 5.39 7.21 -0.89
C ASP A 145 5.34 7.31 0.65
N GLU A 146 4.13 7.27 1.19
CA GLU A 146 3.89 7.44 2.63
C GLU A 146 2.78 6.53 3.12
N LEU A 147 2.82 6.17 4.41
CA LEU A 147 1.70 5.48 5.05
C LEU A 147 0.57 6.50 5.30
N PRO A 148 -0.67 6.26 4.80
CA PRO A 148 -1.79 7.13 5.06
C PRO A 148 -2.09 7.30 6.55
N GLU A 149 -2.49 8.50 6.94
CA GLU A 149 -2.88 8.85 8.30
C GLU A 149 -4.39 8.91 8.45
N ALA A 150 -4.89 8.48 9.61
CA ALA A 150 -6.32 8.56 9.94
C ALA A 150 -6.83 10.01 9.88
N ASN A 151 -8.09 10.16 9.45
CA ASN A 151 -8.78 11.42 9.26
C ASN A 151 -8.22 12.35 8.17
N LYS A 152 -7.23 11.91 7.39
CA LYS A 152 -6.78 12.63 6.19
C LYS A 152 -7.41 12.06 4.92
N PHE A 153 -7.36 12.86 3.86
CA PHE A 153 -7.88 12.53 2.55
C PHE A 153 -6.75 12.31 1.57
N TYR A 154 -6.89 11.32 0.71
CA TYR A 154 -5.89 11.01 -0.30
C TYR A 154 -6.54 10.64 -1.63
N ILE A 155 -5.81 10.82 -2.72
CA ILE A 155 -6.05 10.11 -3.97
C ILE A 155 -5.28 8.78 -3.89
N PHE A 156 -6.00 7.67 -3.97
CA PHE A 156 -5.43 6.31 -3.93
C PHE A 156 -5.35 5.71 -5.32
N LEU A 157 -4.25 5.01 -5.61
CA LEU A 157 -4.03 4.23 -6.82
C LEU A 157 -4.07 2.75 -6.44
N GLY A 158 -5.17 2.09 -6.81
CA GLY A 158 -5.49 0.73 -6.36
C GLY A 158 -5.47 -0.31 -7.46
N TYR A 159 -4.99 -1.49 -7.09
CA TYR A 159 -4.96 -2.70 -7.90
C TYR A 159 -5.93 -3.71 -7.32
N ALA A 160 -6.93 -4.14 -8.09
CA ALA A 160 -7.76 -5.26 -7.66
C ALA A 160 -6.92 -6.53 -7.68
N GLN A 161 -7.03 -7.29 -6.60
CA GLN A 161 -6.41 -8.59 -6.45
C GLN A 161 -7.41 -9.68 -6.88
N LYS A 162 -6.91 -10.89 -7.11
CA LYS A 162 -7.72 -12.04 -7.55
C LYS A 162 -8.84 -12.40 -6.56
N ASP A 163 -8.66 -12.13 -5.28
CA ASP A 163 -9.66 -12.34 -4.23
C ASP A 163 -10.67 -11.17 -4.08
N GLY A 164 -10.59 -10.19 -4.99
CA GLY A 164 -11.41 -8.98 -4.99
C GLY A 164 -10.99 -7.93 -3.96
N SER A 165 -9.91 -8.14 -3.18
CA SER A 165 -9.35 -7.09 -2.33
C SER A 165 -8.66 -6.00 -3.16
N ILE A 166 -8.42 -4.84 -2.55
CA ILE A 166 -7.68 -3.74 -3.18
C ILE A 166 -6.32 -3.62 -2.52
N LEU A 167 -5.27 -3.59 -3.34
CA LEU A 167 -3.90 -3.32 -2.94
C LEU A 167 -3.47 -1.93 -3.43
N ILE A 168 -2.90 -1.13 -2.53
CA ILE A 168 -2.18 0.12 -2.81
C ILE A 168 -0.69 -0.19 -2.69
N SER A 169 0.08 -0.01 -3.77
CA SER A 169 1.50 -0.40 -3.77
C SER A 169 2.31 0.38 -4.80
N GLY A 170 3.56 0.65 -4.44
CA GLY A 170 4.54 1.35 -5.29
C GLY A 170 4.69 2.84 -4.96
N PRO A 171 5.68 3.53 -5.55
CA PRO A 171 5.87 4.96 -5.41
C PRO A 171 4.60 5.74 -5.77
N ASN A 172 4.36 6.86 -5.07
CA ASN A 172 3.21 7.74 -5.32
C ASN A 172 1.84 7.01 -5.30
N SER A 173 1.71 5.91 -4.55
CA SER A 173 0.48 5.09 -4.54
C SER A 173 -0.68 5.71 -3.75
N ASN A 174 -0.39 6.69 -2.88
CA ASN A 174 -1.37 7.61 -2.32
C ASN A 174 -0.85 9.04 -2.27
N ILE A 175 -1.68 10.00 -2.70
CA ILE A 175 -1.34 11.42 -2.71
C ILE A 175 -2.20 12.17 -1.71
N LEU A 176 -1.56 12.82 -0.74
CA LEU A 176 -2.28 13.63 0.25
C LEU A 176 -3.06 14.75 -0.43
N LEU A 177 -4.35 14.82 -0.14
CA LEU A 177 -5.19 15.97 -0.43
C LEU A 177 -5.25 16.84 0.82
N ASN A 178 -4.50 17.93 0.83
CA ASN A 178 -4.49 18.88 1.95
C ASN A 178 -5.77 19.72 1.96
N THR A 179 -6.86 19.12 2.44
CA THR A 179 -8.21 19.69 2.40
C THR A 179 -9.06 19.16 3.56
N SER A 180 -10.14 19.88 3.87
CA SER A 180 -11.13 19.46 4.87
C SER A 180 -12.31 18.75 4.22
N ALA A 181 -13.06 17.98 5.03
CA ALA A 181 -14.29 17.31 4.57
C ALA A 181 -15.31 18.28 3.96
N ASN A 182 -15.44 19.49 4.52
CA ASN A 182 -16.36 20.50 4.01
C ASN A 182 -15.92 21.05 2.65
N GLN A 183 -14.62 21.31 2.48
CA GLN A 183 -14.07 21.77 1.20
C GLN A 183 -14.18 20.71 0.10
N LEU A 184 -13.97 19.43 0.43
CA LEU A 184 -14.20 18.34 -0.51
C LEU A 184 -15.66 18.28 -0.99
N LYS A 185 -16.62 18.31 -0.07
CA LYS A 185 -18.05 18.27 -0.41
C LYS A 185 -18.48 19.41 -1.32
N GLN A 186 -17.92 20.60 -1.11
CA GLN A 186 -18.31 21.78 -1.87
C GLN A 186 -17.57 21.89 -3.20
N ASN A 187 -16.26 21.61 -3.22
CA ASN A 187 -15.36 22.04 -4.29
C ASN A 187 -14.24 21.02 -4.60
N ILE A 188 -14.48 19.71 -4.52
CA ILE A 188 -13.49 18.69 -4.93
C ILE A 188 -12.91 18.95 -6.33
N ASN A 189 -13.75 19.41 -7.27
CA ASN A 189 -13.37 19.71 -8.65
C ASN A 189 -12.40 20.88 -8.80
N SER A 190 -12.19 21.71 -7.77
CA SER A 190 -11.21 22.80 -7.80
C SER A 190 -9.87 22.44 -7.17
N LEU A 191 -9.73 21.25 -6.58
CA LEU A 191 -8.47 20.80 -5.98
C LEU A 191 -7.48 20.45 -7.08
N LYS A 192 -6.27 21.02 -7.02
CA LYS A 192 -5.23 20.87 -8.06
C LYS A 192 -4.88 19.40 -8.30
N GLU A 193 -4.58 18.66 -7.25
CA GLU A 193 -4.22 17.24 -7.33
C GLU A 193 -5.37 16.41 -7.92
N TYR A 194 -6.61 16.71 -7.53
CA TYR A 194 -7.79 16.03 -8.09
C TYR A 194 -7.93 16.28 -9.60
N GLN A 195 -7.80 17.53 -10.04
CA GLN A 195 -7.83 17.88 -11.46
C GLN A 195 -6.70 17.22 -12.25
N GLU A 196 -5.49 17.18 -11.69
CA GLU A 196 -4.34 16.51 -12.31
C GLU A 196 -4.60 15.02 -12.52
N TYR A 197 -5.16 14.31 -11.54
CA TYR A 197 -5.46 12.88 -11.66
C TYR A 197 -6.68 12.60 -12.55
N ARG A 198 -7.69 13.48 -12.54
CA ARG A 198 -8.81 13.43 -13.50
C ARG A 198 -8.32 13.57 -14.94
N LYS A 199 -7.40 14.50 -15.19
CA LYS A 199 -6.77 14.68 -16.51
C LYS A 199 -5.88 13.48 -16.86
N ALA A 200 -5.06 13.00 -15.92
CA ALA A 200 -4.21 11.84 -16.14
C ALA A 200 -5.02 10.58 -16.48
N PHE A 201 -6.26 10.46 -15.98
CA PHE A 201 -7.18 9.40 -16.38
C PHE A 201 -7.73 9.59 -17.81
N GLN A 202 -8.09 10.80 -18.20
CA GLN A 202 -8.50 11.11 -19.58
C GLN A 202 -7.39 10.82 -20.59
N ASP A 203 -6.15 11.11 -20.20
CA ASP A 203 -4.95 10.97 -21.01
C ASP A 203 -4.14 9.70 -20.63
N GLU A 204 -4.78 8.66 -20.07
CA GLU A 204 -4.06 7.52 -19.49
C GLU A 204 -3.20 6.76 -20.52
N ILE A 205 -2.05 6.28 -20.07
CA ILE A 205 -1.10 5.53 -20.92
C ILE A 205 -0.98 4.11 -20.38
N ILE A 206 -1.46 3.14 -21.15
CA ILE A 206 -1.36 1.71 -20.80
C ILE A 206 -0.16 1.11 -21.53
N LYS A 207 1.02 1.11 -20.87
CA LYS A 207 2.24 0.53 -21.45
C LYS A 207 2.27 -1.00 -21.43
N VAL A 208 1.62 -1.60 -20.44
CA VAL A 208 1.69 -3.04 -20.20
C VAL A 208 0.29 -3.63 -20.14
N LYS A 209 0.08 -4.68 -20.94
CA LYS A 209 -1.09 -5.54 -20.79
C LYS A 209 -0.83 -6.49 -19.64
N ARG A 210 -1.73 -6.52 -18.68
CA ARG A 210 -1.76 -7.47 -17.57
C ARG A 210 -3.17 -7.97 -17.36
N GLU A 211 -3.30 -9.09 -16.69
CA GLU A 211 -4.59 -9.51 -16.14
C GLU A 211 -5.08 -8.44 -15.14
N ARG A 212 -6.37 -8.11 -15.25
CA ARG A 212 -7.06 -7.18 -14.35
C ARG A 212 -8.20 -7.91 -13.69
N PHE A 213 -8.40 -7.61 -12.42
CA PHE A 213 -9.49 -8.16 -11.61
C PHE A 213 -10.47 -7.06 -11.27
N THR A 214 -11.62 -7.48 -10.75
CA THR A 214 -12.65 -6.57 -10.23
C THR A 214 -12.68 -6.66 -8.71
N SER A 215 -12.79 -5.51 -8.06
CA SER A 215 -12.92 -5.43 -6.62
C SER A 215 -14.28 -5.96 -6.16
N LYS A 216 -14.30 -6.65 -5.03
CA LYS A 216 -15.54 -7.03 -4.33
C LYS A 216 -16.31 -5.84 -3.74
N PHE A 217 -15.70 -4.65 -3.81
CA PHE A 217 -16.26 -3.40 -3.33
C PHE A 217 -16.78 -2.50 -4.46
N GLU A 218 -16.88 -3.01 -5.70
CA GLU A 218 -17.60 -2.28 -6.76
C GLU A 218 -19.10 -2.14 -6.46
N GLU A 219 -19.68 -1.07 -6.99
CA GLU A 219 -21.13 -0.79 -7.04
C GLU A 219 -21.80 -1.48 -8.25
#